data_AF-A0A523L3B5-F1
#
_entry.id   AF-A0A523L3B5-F1
#
_cell.length_a   1.000
_cell.length_b   1.000
_cell.length_c   1.000
_cell.angle_alpha   90.00
_cell.angle_beta   90.00
_cell.angle_gamma   90.00
#
_symmetry.space_group_name_H-M   'P 1'
#
loop_
_entity.id
_entity.type
_entity.pdbx_description
1 polymer ?
#
loop_
_entity_poly.entity_id
_entity_poly.type
_entity_poly.pdbx_seq_one_letter_code
_entity_poly.pdbx_strand_id
1 'polypeptide(L)'
;MQTRVLQWLFFEQYSHEPTIAVARFIKHYLGMPEDRRAEYESKLESGYRALRLMEDSLKNQNFLTGEQCSIADISLFAYTHVAAEGGFDLSAYRAIPVWIARIQSIPGHVSMDA
;
A
#
# COMPACT_ATOMS: atom_id res chain seq x y z
N MET A 1 17.67 -12.44 4.50
CA MET A 1 16.59 -11.60 5.08
C MET A 1 16.74 -10.13 4.64
N GLN A 2 17.91 -9.49 4.79
CA GLN A 2 18.13 -8.09 4.39
C GLN A 2 17.84 -7.79 2.91
N THR A 3 18.24 -8.64 1.97
CA THR A 3 17.97 -8.42 0.52
C THR A 3 16.47 -8.37 0.21
N ARG A 4 15.64 -9.18 0.86
CA ARG A 4 14.18 -9.16 0.68
C ARG A 4 13.57 -7.87 1.24
N VAL A 5 14.09 -7.37 2.36
CA VAL A 5 13.68 -6.06 2.89
C VAL A 5 13.97 -4.97 1.85
N LEU A 6 15.20 -4.91 1.34
CA LEU A 6 15.58 -3.92 0.32
C LEU A 6 14.75 -4.04 -0.96
N GLN A 7 14.48 -5.27 -1.42
CA GLN A 7 13.62 -5.52 -2.57
C GLN A 7 12.25 -4.86 -2.40
N TRP A 8 11.63 -5.02 -1.22
CA TRP A 8 10.34 -4.39 -0.93
C TRP A 8 10.42 -2.87 -0.78
N LEU A 9 11.50 -2.34 -0.20
CA LEU A 9 11.71 -0.89 -0.13
C LEU A 9 11.85 -0.26 -1.52
N PHE A 10 12.60 -0.88 -2.43
CA PHE A 10 12.70 -0.39 -3.81
C PHE A 10 11.41 -0.59 -4.60
N PHE A 11 10.71 -1.71 -4.38
CA PHE A 11 9.38 -1.91 -4.94
C PHE A 11 8.41 -0.82 -4.48
N GLU A 12 8.46 -0.47 -3.19
CA GLU A 12 7.63 0.58 -2.61
C GLU A 12 7.83 1.89 -3.35
N GLN A 13 9.07 2.36 -3.47
CA GLN A 13 9.39 3.63 -4.14
C GLN A 13 9.15 3.63 -5.66
N TYR A 14 9.35 2.49 -6.34
CA TYR A 14 9.29 2.47 -7.81
C TYR A 14 7.90 2.12 -8.35
N SER A 15 7.20 1.20 -7.70
CA SER A 15 5.99 0.56 -8.24
C SER A 15 4.73 0.86 -7.43
N HIS A 16 4.87 1.23 -6.15
CA HIS A 16 3.74 1.42 -5.25
C HIS A 16 3.48 2.89 -4.94
N GLU A 17 4.44 3.61 -4.35
CA GLU A 17 4.30 5.02 -3.95
C GLU A 17 3.85 5.92 -5.11
N PRO A 18 4.48 5.88 -6.31
CA PRO A 18 4.11 6.78 -7.40
C PRO A 18 2.74 6.49 -8.01
N THR A 19 2.04 5.48 -7.47
CA THR A 19 0.70 5.05 -7.84
C THR A 19 -0.28 5.36 -6.71
N ILE A 20 -0.17 4.69 -5.56
CA ILE A 20 -1.16 4.80 -4.47
C ILE A 20 -1.13 6.19 -3.84
N ALA A 21 0.05 6.71 -3.54
CA ALA A 21 0.19 8.04 -2.93
C ALA A 21 -0.30 9.13 -3.88
N VAL A 22 0.05 9.03 -5.17
CA VAL A 22 -0.36 10.02 -6.19
C VAL A 22 -1.87 9.96 -6.45
N ALA A 23 -2.47 8.78 -6.53
CA ALA A 23 -3.93 8.65 -6.67
C ALA A 23 -4.66 9.23 -5.45
N ARG A 24 -4.17 8.96 -4.22
CA ARG A 24 -4.64 9.60 -2.98
C ARG A 24 -4.52 11.11 -3.06
N PHE A 25 -3.38 11.63 -3.51
CA PHE A 25 -3.17 13.08 -3.65
C PHE A 25 -4.16 13.73 -4.61
N ILE A 26 -4.32 13.17 -5.82
CA ILE A 26 -5.25 13.69 -6.84
C ILE A 26 -6.69 13.67 -6.32
N LYS A 27 -7.11 12.54 -5.75
CA LYS A 27 -8.51 12.34 -5.36
C LYS A 27 -8.87 13.06 -4.06
N HIS A 28 -8.10 12.84 -3.01
CA HIS A 28 -8.44 13.28 -1.65
C HIS A 28 -8.06 14.75 -1.40
N TYR A 29 -6.86 15.17 -1.83
CA TYR A 29 -6.37 16.51 -1.52
C TYR A 29 -6.71 17.55 -2.60
N LEU A 30 -6.69 17.17 -3.89
CA LEU A 30 -7.02 18.10 -4.98
C LEU A 30 -8.50 18.07 -5.38
N GLY A 31 -9.29 17.15 -4.85
CA GLY A 31 -10.72 17.04 -5.17
C GLY A 31 -11.02 16.54 -6.58
N MET A 32 -10.12 15.75 -7.18
CA MET A 32 -10.26 15.15 -8.52
C MET A 32 -10.50 16.19 -9.65
N PRO A 33 -9.53 17.08 -9.90
CA PRO A 33 -9.65 18.05 -10.99
C PRO A 33 -9.60 17.34 -12.36
N GLU A 34 -10.36 17.86 -13.32
CA GLU A 34 -10.59 17.19 -14.62
C GLU A 34 -9.30 17.00 -15.43
N ASP A 35 -8.37 17.96 -15.35
CA ASP A 35 -7.08 17.94 -16.04
C ASP A 35 -6.15 16.81 -15.55
N ARG A 36 -6.38 16.28 -14.34
CA ARG A 36 -5.62 15.14 -13.77
C ARG A 36 -6.36 13.81 -13.85
N ARG A 37 -7.56 13.75 -14.43
CA ARG A 37 -8.37 12.51 -14.51
C ARG A 37 -7.61 11.36 -15.19
N ALA A 38 -7.01 11.62 -16.34
CA ALA A 38 -6.25 10.61 -17.08
C ALA A 38 -5.03 10.10 -16.31
N GLU A 39 -4.35 10.98 -15.57
CA GLU A 39 -3.24 10.59 -14.69
C GLU A 39 -3.75 9.68 -13.56
N TYR A 40 -4.83 10.07 -12.88
CA TYR A 40 -5.45 9.29 -11.81
C TYR A 40 -5.84 7.88 -12.27
N GLU A 41 -6.49 7.74 -13.43
CA GLU A 41 -6.89 6.45 -13.98
C GLU A 41 -5.67 5.54 -14.26
N SER A 42 -4.60 6.10 -14.82
CA SER A 42 -3.33 5.40 -15.01
C SER A 42 -2.69 4.95 -13.68
N LYS A 43 -2.79 5.79 -12.63
CA LYS A 43 -2.32 5.45 -11.28
C LYS A 43 -3.17 4.36 -10.63
N LEU A 44 -4.48 4.34 -10.84
CA LEU A 44 -5.33 3.25 -10.36
C LEU A 44 -4.92 1.92 -10.98
N GLU A 45 -4.73 1.86 -12.29
CA GLU A 45 -4.34 0.63 -12.97
C GLU A 45 -3.00 0.09 -12.44
N SER A 46 -2.03 1.00 -12.29
CA SER A 46 -0.69 0.65 -11.77
C SER A 46 -0.72 0.27 -10.29
N GLY A 47 -1.50 0.96 -9.47
CA GLY A 47 -1.66 0.67 -8.06
C GLY A 47 -2.33 -0.69 -7.82
N TYR A 48 -3.35 -1.06 -8.60
CA TYR A 48 -3.93 -2.40 -8.53
C TYR A 48 -2.94 -3.51 -8.90
N ARG A 49 -2.00 -3.26 -9.83
CA ARG A 49 -0.91 -4.20 -10.10
C ARG A 49 0.02 -4.35 -8.89
N ALA A 50 0.40 -3.24 -8.26
CA ALA A 50 1.25 -3.26 -7.06
C ALA A 50 0.58 -4.00 -5.89
N LEU A 51 -0.69 -3.70 -5.63
CA LEU A 51 -1.49 -4.37 -4.60
C LEU A 51 -1.63 -5.87 -4.88
N ARG A 52 -1.79 -6.32 -6.13
CA ARG A 52 -1.79 -7.76 -6.46
C ARG A 52 -0.48 -8.45 -6.08
N LEU A 53 0.67 -7.82 -6.33
CA LEU A 53 1.97 -8.38 -5.95
C LEU A 53 2.13 -8.49 -4.42
N MET A 54 1.64 -7.49 -3.68
CA MET A 54 1.59 -7.56 -2.21
C MET A 54 0.68 -8.68 -1.74
N GLU A 55 -0.54 -8.77 -2.27
CA GLU A 55 -1.51 -9.82 -1.94
C GLU A 55 -0.91 -11.21 -2.17
N ASP A 56 -0.27 -11.44 -3.33
CA ASP A 56 0.35 -12.73 -3.65
C ASP A 56 1.47 -13.11 -2.68
N SER A 57 2.27 -12.13 -2.24
CA SER A 57 3.28 -12.38 -1.21
C SER A 57 2.67 -12.68 0.15
N LEU A 58 1.61 -11.96 0.53
CA LEU A 58 0.99 -12.06 1.86
C LEU A 58 0.07 -13.29 2.00
N LYS A 59 -0.30 -13.95 0.89
CA LYS A 59 -1.06 -15.22 0.93
C LYS A 59 -0.36 -16.32 1.71
N ASN A 60 0.98 -16.34 1.73
CA ASN A 60 1.77 -17.46 2.26
C ASN A 60 2.54 -17.14 3.54
N GLN A 61 2.49 -15.89 4.03
CA GLN A 61 3.30 -15.41 5.15
C GLN A 61 2.63 -14.23 5.85
N ASN A 62 2.93 -14.06 7.13
CA ASN A 62 2.30 -13.04 7.98
C ASN A 62 2.73 -11.60 7.66
N PHE A 63 3.96 -11.42 7.20
CA PHE A 63 4.57 -10.14 6.82
C PHE A 63 5.28 -10.28 5.48
N LEU A 64 5.65 -9.18 4.84
CA LEU A 64 6.25 -9.16 3.49
C LEU A 64 7.62 -9.85 3.41
N THR A 65 8.29 -10.02 4.55
CA THR A 65 9.58 -10.72 4.62
C THR A 65 9.56 -12.05 5.40
N GLY A 66 8.39 -12.55 5.80
CA GLY A 66 8.22 -13.82 6.52
C GLY A 66 7.36 -13.67 7.77
N GLU A 67 7.83 -14.20 8.90
CA GLU A 67 7.05 -14.26 10.15
C GLU A 67 7.16 -13.04 11.06
N GLN A 68 8.15 -12.18 10.82
CA GLN A 68 8.39 -10.98 11.64
C GLN A 68 8.20 -9.72 10.81
N CYS A 69 7.58 -8.71 11.43
CA CYS A 69 7.46 -7.37 10.87
C CYS A 69 8.84 -6.77 10.65
N SER A 70 9.01 -6.08 9.53
CA SER A 70 10.25 -5.37 9.19
C SER A 70 9.94 -3.96 8.66
N ILE A 71 11.00 -3.20 8.34
CA ILE A 71 10.83 -1.88 7.70
C ILE A 71 10.17 -1.96 6.31
N ALA A 72 10.17 -3.12 5.64
CA ALA A 72 9.43 -3.33 4.40
C ALA A 72 7.91 -3.27 4.63
N ASP A 73 7.44 -3.81 5.75
CA ASP A 73 6.03 -3.75 6.13
C ASP A 73 5.64 -2.33 6.49
N ILE A 74 6.47 -1.62 7.25
CA ILE A 74 6.25 -0.23 7.63
C ILE A 74 6.18 0.67 6.40
N SER A 75 7.10 0.52 5.44
CA SER A 75 7.11 1.37 4.24
C SER A 75 5.85 1.20 3.40
N LEU A 76 5.41 -0.04 3.16
CA LEU A 76 4.23 -0.31 2.36
C LEU A 76 2.93 -0.01 3.12
N PHE A 77 2.92 -0.15 4.45
CA PHE A 77 1.75 0.17 5.27
C PHE A 77 1.34 1.63 5.14
N ALA A 78 2.33 2.53 5.07
CA ALA A 78 2.15 3.99 5.10
C ALA A 78 1.04 4.49 4.16
N TYR A 79 1.02 4.03 2.90
CA TYR A 79 -0.04 4.38 1.94
C TYR A 79 -1.08 3.29 1.73
N THR A 80 -0.74 2.01 1.98
CA THR A 80 -1.71 0.92 1.76
C THR A 80 -2.89 1.02 2.73
N HIS A 81 -2.65 1.38 4.00
CA HIS A 81 -3.73 1.42 5.01
C HIS A 81 -4.79 2.51 4.74
N VAL A 82 -4.45 3.53 3.95
CA VAL A 82 -5.34 4.64 3.52
C VAL A 82 -5.66 4.60 2.03
N ALA A 83 -5.42 3.48 1.34
CA ALA A 83 -5.59 3.38 -0.11
C ALA A 83 -7.04 3.69 -0.58
N ALA A 84 -8.04 3.49 0.28
CA ALA A 84 -9.44 3.86 -0.01
C ALA A 84 -9.61 5.36 -0.34
N GLU A 85 -8.81 6.23 0.27
CA GLU A 85 -8.82 7.68 -0.02
C GLU A 85 -8.36 7.98 -1.45
N GLY A 86 -7.49 7.13 -2.00
CA GLY A 86 -7.09 7.13 -3.42
C GLY A 86 -8.06 6.38 -4.33
N GLY A 87 -9.15 5.82 -3.81
CA GLY A 87 -10.15 5.08 -4.59
C GLY A 87 -9.81 3.62 -4.87
N PHE A 88 -8.86 3.04 -4.16
CA PHE A 88 -8.60 1.61 -4.20
C PHE A 88 -9.60 0.87 -3.32
N ASP A 89 -10.32 -0.09 -3.89
CA ASP A 89 -11.16 -1.01 -3.12
C ASP A 89 -10.31 -2.19 -2.64
N LEU A 90 -10.05 -2.22 -1.33
CA LEU A 90 -9.29 -3.32 -0.73
C LEU A 90 -10.15 -4.55 -0.37
N SER A 91 -11.47 -4.48 -0.50
CA SER A 91 -12.37 -5.58 -0.15
C SER A 91 -12.21 -6.81 -1.06
N ALA A 92 -11.65 -6.62 -2.26
CA ALA A 92 -11.30 -7.70 -3.18
C ALA A 92 -10.07 -8.51 -2.74
N TYR A 93 -9.29 -7.99 -1.78
CA TYR A 93 -8.10 -8.65 -1.25
C TYR A 93 -8.40 -9.33 0.08
N ARG A 94 -7.80 -10.51 0.31
CA ARG A 94 -7.95 -11.26 1.57
C ARG A 94 -6.77 -11.06 2.50
N ALA A 95 -5.55 -11.06 1.97
CA ALA A 95 -4.35 -11.02 2.79
C ALA A 95 -3.98 -9.59 3.21
N ILE A 96 -4.18 -8.59 2.34
CA ILE A 96 -3.87 -7.19 2.64
C ILE A 96 -4.63 -6.65 3.86
N PRO A 97 -5.98 -6.76 3.98
CA PRO A 97 -6.69 -6.27 5.16
C PRO A 97 -6.24 -6.95 6.46
N VAL A 98 -5.95 -8.26 6.41
CA VAL A 98 -5.42 -9.01 7.57
C VAL A 98 -4.03 -8.53 7.96
N TRP A 99 -3.17 -8.26 6.97
CA TRP A 99 -1.84 -7.70 7.19
C TRP A 99 -1.88 -6.27 7.76
N ILE A 100 -2.77 -5.40 7.28
CA ILE A 100 -3.01 -4.07 7.85
C ILE A 100 -3.38 -4.20 9.34
N ALA A 101 -4.39 -5.03 9.65
CA ALA A 101 -4.84 -5.25 11.02
C ALA A 101 -3.71 -5.79 11.91
N ARG A 102 -2.88 -6.69 11.38
CA ARG A 102 -1.71 -7.23 12.08
C ARG A 102 -0.71 -6.12 12.43
N ILE A 103 -0.38 -5.23 11.50
CA ILE A 103 0.53 -4.10 11.76
C ILE A 103 -0.04 -3.14 12.80
N GLN A 104 -1.34 -2.81 12.71
CA GLN A 104 -2.02 -1.95 13.68
C GLN A 104 -2.03 -2.53 15.10
N SER A 105 -1.97 -3.85 15.23
CA SER A 105 -1.91 -4.55 16.53
C SER A 105 -0.52 -4.59 17.18
N ILE A 106 0.53 -4.13 16.49
CA ILE A 106 1.90 -4.15 17.03
C ILE A 106 2.01 -3.12 18.18
N PRO A 107 2.55 -3.51 19.36
CA PRO A 107 2.79 -2.57 20.45
C PRO A 107 3.62 -1.36 20.01
N GLY A 108 3.13 -0.16 20.30
CA GLY A 108 3.76 1.10 19.88
C GLY A 108 3.31 1.62 18.51
N HIS A 109 2.36 0.94 17.84
CA HIS A 109 1.67 1.53 16.69
C HIS A 109 0.97 2.83 17.09
N VAL A 110 1.13 3.86 16.26
CA VAL A 110 0.43 5.14 16.38
C VAL A 110 -0.41 5.30 15.12
N SER A 111 -1.71 5.49 15.31
CA SER A 111 -2.64 5.72 14.20
C SER A 111 -2.50 7.13 13.66
N MET A 112 -2.79 7.30 12.37
CA MET A 112 -2.88 8.62 11.76
C MET A 112 -4.24 9.21 12.14
N ASP A 113 -4.22 10.36 12.81
CA ASP A 113 -5.45 11.13 13.06
C ASP A 113 -5.99 11.63 11.72
N ALA A 114 -7.28 11.38 11.47
CA ALA A 114 -8.01 11.83 10.29
C ALA A 114 -8.50 13.28 10.44
#